data_AF-A0A7V7WYL6-F1
#
_entry.id   AF-A0A7V7WYL6-F1
#
_cell.length_a   1.000
_cell.length_b   1.000
_cell.length_c   1.000
_cell.angle_alpha   90.00
_cell.angle_beta   90.00
_cell.angle_gamma   90.00
#
_symmetry.space_group_name_H-M   'P 1'
#
loop_
_entity.id
_entity.type
_entity.pdbx_description
1 polymer ?
#
loop_
_entity_poly.entity_id
_entity_poly.type
_entity_poly.pdbx_seq_one_letter_code
_entity_poly.pdbx_strand_id
1 'polypeptide(L)'
;MKHSFWAVLWLLAAGAAWPQGSAKSGVVYRCPGPPVLYTDQISEQEAKDKHCRTIEGAPITIVQMPKPAAAKPPPVASGSREGKGDARGDGKVDPAAQRQRDSDARKLLEGELRREEAKLAELQKAYNNGEPERQGDERNYQRYLDRVGEMRSAITRKEEDVAAIKRELAKLPQ
;
A
#
# COMPACT_ATOMS: atom_id res chain seq x y z
N MET A 1 22.86 -3.75 -69.33
CA MET A 1 23.45 -2.77 -68.38
C MET A 1 22.46 -2.70 -67.23
N LYS A 2 22.63 -3.44 -66.13
CA LYS A 2 23.48 -3.11 -64.94
C LYS A 2 23.06 -1.71 -64.47
N HIS A 3 22.39 -1.51 -63.33
CA HIS A 3 22.84 -1.71 -61.95
C HIS A 3 21.61 -1.97 -61.04
N SER A 4 21.48 -3.10 -60.33
CA SER A 4 22.05 -3.41 -59.00
C SER A 4 21.75 -2.31 -57.96
N PHE A 5 20.67 -2.46 -57.18
CA PHE A 5 20.68 -3.00 -55.81
C PHE A 5 21.82 -2.45 -54.95
N TRP A 6 21.50 -1.51 -54.05
CA TRP A 6 22.15 -1.48 -52.75
C TRP A 6 21.19 -1.04 -51.65
N ALA A 7 21.29 -1.80 -50.56
CA ALA A 7 20.26 -2.01 -49.58
C ALA A 7 20.22 -0.94 -48.50
N VAL A 8 19.01 -0.80 -47.99
CA VAL A 8 18.57 0.01 -46.86
C VAL A 8 19.45 -0.19 -45.62
N LEU A 9 20.09 0.91 -45.23
CA LEU A 9 20.15 1.51 -43.90
C LEU A 9 20.02 0.54 -42.70
N TRP A 10 21.15 0.33 -42.03
CA TRP A 10 21.25 -0.08 -40.63
C TRP A 10 20.43 0.85 -39.73
N LEU A 11 19.44 0.31 -39.00
CA LEU A 11 18.82 0.99 -37.87
C LEU A 11 19.13 0.19 -36.59
N LEU A 12 20.17 0.68 -35.91
CA LEU A 12 20.61 0.25 -34.59
C LEU A 12 19.50 0.48 -33.54
N ALA A 13 19.37 -0.50 -32.66
CA ALA A 13 18.43 -0.56 -31.55
C ALA A 13 18.48 0.69 -30.65
N ALA A 14 17.37 1.42 -30.58
CA ALA A 14 17.13 2.41 -29.53
C ALA A 14 16.56 1.69 -28.30
N GLY A 15 17.43 1.33 -27.36
CA GLY A 15 17.01 0.95 -26.01
C GLY A 15 16.36 2.14 -25.32
N ALA A 16 15.07 2.03 -25.01
CA ALA A 16 14.38 3.00 -24.16
C ALA A 16 14.93 2.87 -22.73
N ALA A 17 15.90 3.72 -22.39
CA ALA A 17 16.28 3.97 -21.02
C ALA A 17 15.18 4.83 -20.37
N TRP A 18 14.33 4.22 -19.54
CA TRP A 18 13.45 4.98 -18.66
C TRP A 18 14.30 5.81 -17.69
N PRO A 19 14.05 7.12 -17.54
CA PRO A 19 14.70 7.91 -16.50
C PRO A 19 14.26 7.39 -15.13
N GLN A 20 15.21 6.84 -14.38
CA GLN A 20 15.04 6.58 -12.95
C GLN A 20 14.90 7.95 -12.26
N GLY A 21 13.73 8.25 -11.69
CA GLY A 21 13.54 9.45 -10.89
C GLY A 21 14.43 9.42 -9.66
N SER A 22 15.47 10.26 -9.63
CA SER A 22 16.29 10.46 -8.45
C SER A 22 15.43 11.14 -7.37
N ALA A 23 15.16 10.42 -6.28
CA ALA A 23 14.70 11.04 -5.03
C ALA A 23 15.82 11.96 -4.52
N LYS A 24 15.70 13.26 -4.80
CA LYS A 24 16.59 14.28 -4.23
C LYS A 24 16.31 14.37 -2.75
N SER A 25 17.34 14.20 -1.93
CA SER A 25 17.34 14.59 -0.52
C SER A 25 17.07 16.10 -0.45
N GLY A 26 15.80 16.48 -0.28
CA GLY A 26 15.34 17.86 -0.29
C GLY A 26 15.51 18.53 1.08
N VAL A 27 16.01 19.76 1.06
CA VAL A 27 16.05 20.64 2.24
C VAL A 27 14.60 20.97 2.64
N VAL A 28 14.23 20.70 3.90
CA VAL A 28 12.87 20.99 4.41
C VAL A 28 12.88 22.31 5.17
N TYR A 29 11.92 23.19 4.88
CA TYR A 29 11.77 24.46 5.55
C TYR A 29 10.59 24.45 6.53
N ARG A 30 10.77 25.07 7.69
CA ARG A 30 9.72 25.33 8.69
C ARG A 30 9.33 26.80 8.67
N CYS A 31 8.14 27.08 8.19
CA CYS A 31 7.58 28.42 8.09
C CYS A 31 6.77 28.79 9.35
N PRO A 32 7.05 29.94 9.99
CA PRO A 32 6.29 30.40 11.14
C PRO A 32 4.88 30.87 10.72
N GLY A 33 3.86 30.45 11.45
CA GLY A 33 2.46 30.83 11.26
C GLY A 33 1.52 29.93 12.07
N PRO A 34 0.25 30.33 12.28
CA PRO A 34 -0.81 29.43 12.72
C PRO A 34 -1.57 28.89 11.49
N PRO A 35 -1.44 27.60 11.09
CA PRO A 35 -0.55 26.55 11.63
C PRO A 35 0.89 26.64 11.08
N VAL A 36 1.84 26.04 11.80
CA VAL A 36 3.26 25.98 11.40
C VAL A 36 3.38 25.03 10.21
N LEU A 37 3.87 25.54 9.07
CA LEU A 37 3.96 24.78 7.83
C LEU A 37 5.37 24.21 7.64
N TYR A 38 5.45 22.94 7.28
CA TYR A 38 6.68 22.25 6.87
C TYR A 38 6.59 21.93 5.39
N THR A 39 7.55 22.38 4.58
CA THR A 39 7.52 22.22 3.12
C THR A 39 8.92 22.05 2.54
N ASP A 40 9.06 21.16 1.56
CA ASP A 40 10.25 20.93 0.73
C ASP A 40 10.10 21.49 -0.69
N GLN A 41 8.97 22.15 -0.98
CA GLN A 41 8.59 22.62 -2.32
C GLN A 41 8.96 24.09 -2.58
N ILE A 42 9.59 24.79 -1.63
CA ILE A 42 9.93 26.21 -1.76
C ILE A 42 11.42 26.42 -2.01
N SER A 43 11.75 27.47 -2.76
CA SER A 43 13.14 27.89 -2.99
C SER A 43 13.75 28.58 -1.76
N GLU A 44 15.08 28.63 -1.67
CA GLU A 44 15.78 29.28 -0.55
C GLU A 44 15.45 30.78 -0.43
N GLN A 45 15.20 31.45 -1.56
CA GLN A 45 14.80 32.86 -1.58
C GLN A 45 13.39 33.05 -1.01
N GLU A 46 12.44 32.21 -1.44
CA GLU A 46 11.06 32.26 -0.96
C GLU A 46 10.96 31.86 0.52
N ALA A 47 11.81 30.95 0.98
CA ALA A 47 11.93 30.62 2.40
C ALA A 47 12.40 31.82 3.23
N LYS A 48 13.35 32.62 2.74
CA LYS A 48 13.81 33.84 3.42
C LYS A 48 12.71 34.90 3.50
N ASP A 49 11.99 35.13 2.40
CA ASP A 49 10.89 36.10 2.34
C ASP A 49 9.76 35.74 3.32
N LYS A 50 9.45 34.44 3.44
CA LYS A 50 8.43 33.91 4.35
C LYS A 50 8.95 33.65 5.77
N HIS A 51 10.17 34.08 6.09
CA HIS A 51 10.82 33.87 7.38
C HIS A 51 10.87 32.39 7.81
N CYS A 52 10.88 31.48 6.84
CA CYS A 52 10.99 30.05 7.06
C CYS A 52 12.43 29.68 7.41
N ARG A 53 12.60 28.80 8.40
CA ARG A 53 13.91 28.28 8.80
C ARG A 53 14.17 26.93 8.13
N THR A 54 15.35 26.76 7.56
CA THR A 54 15.83 25.47 7.10
C THR A 54 15.96 24.51 8.28
N ILE A 55 15.29 23.37 8.21
CA ILE A 55 15.52 22.25 9.09
C ILE A 55 16.27 21.21 8.28
N GLU A 56 17.56 21.08 8.56
CA GLU A 56 18.30 19.88 8.19
C GLU A 56 17.70 18.75 9.02
N GLY A 57 16.78 18.02 8.40
CA GLY A 57 16.24 16.80 8.99
C GLY A 57 17.41 15.90 9.36
N ALA A 58 17.47 15.45 10.61
CA ALA A 58 18.34 14.34 11.01
C ALA A 58 18.30 13.28 9.92
N PRO A 59 19.44 12.66 9.55
CA PRO A 59 19.52 11.84 8.35
C PRO A 59 18.38 10.83 8.38
N ILE A 60 17.48 10.92 7.39
CA ILE A 60 16.45 9.92 7.18
C ILE A 60 17.24 8.64 6.93
N THR A 61 17.40 7.80 7.94
CA THR A 61 17.96 6.46 7.79
C THR A 61 16.92 5.66 7.04
N ILE A 62 16.94 5.78 5.71
CA ILE A 62 16.35 4.80 4.83
C ILE A 62 17.18 3.55 5.09
N VAL A 63 16.66 2.65 5.93
CA VAL A 63 17.25 1.32 6.08
C VAL A 63 17.03 0.63 4.74
N GLN A 64 18.02 0.73 3.86
CA GLN A 64 18.08 -0.08 2.67
C GLN A 64 18.16 -1.53 3.15
N MET A 65 17.12 -2.30 2.86
CA MET A 65 17.10 -3.74 3.13
C MET A 65 18.35 -4.32 2.45
N PRO A 66 19.27 -4.98 3.18
CA PRO A 66 20.45 -5.57 2.57
C PRO A 66 19.99 -6.55 1.49
N LYS A 67 20.43 -6.33 0.25
CA LYS A 67 20.32 -7.34 -0.81
C LYS A 67 21.04 -8.59 -0.27
N PRO A 68 20.37 -9.75 -0.14
CA PRO A 68 20.99 -10.92 0.49
C PRO A 68 22.20 -11.35 -0.32
N ALA A 69 23.40 -11.09 0.22
CA ALA A 69 24.64 -11.67 -0.26
C ALA A 69 24.70 -13.12 0.21
N ALA A 70 25.07 -14.03 -0.69
CA ALA A 70 25.23 -15.45 -0.38
C ALA A 70 26.18 -15.64 0.80
N ALA A 71 25.72 -16.40 1.78
CA ALA A 71 26.33 -16.56 3.10
C ALA A 71 27.73 -17.18 3.06
N LYS A 72 28.65 -16.62 3.84
CA LYS A 72 29.73 -17.36 4.50
C LYS A 72 29.48 -17.29 6.02
N PRO A 73 29.59 -18.41 6.77
CA PRO A 73 29.33 -18.41 8.21
C PRO A 73 30.53 -17.83 8.98
N PRO A 74 30.31 -16.96 9.99
CA PRO A 74 31.35 -16.61 10.97
C PRO A 74 31.31 -17.56 12.17
N PRO A 75 32.43 -17.68 12.92
CA PRO A 75 32.53 -18.56 14.07
C PRO A 75 31.83 -17.98 15.30
N VAL A 76 31.32 -18.90 16.13
CA VAL A 76 30.66 -18.66 17.40
C VAL A 76 31.61 -18.06 18.45
N ALA A 77 31.14 -17.04 19.17
CA ALA A 77 31.70 -16.64 20.45
C ALA A 77 30.56 -16.31 21.42
N SER A 78 30.49 -17.07 22.51
CA SER A 78 29.56 -16.87 23.62
C SER A 78 29.95 -15.65 24.46
N GLY A 79 28.95 -14.88 24.88
CA GLY A 79 29.11 -13.82 25.87
C GLY A 79 27.75 -13.48 26.50
N SER A 80 27.51 -13.99 27.70
CA SER A 80 26.33 -13.74 28.52
C SER A 80 26.27 -12.28 28.98
N ARG A 81 25.11 -11.63 28.85
CA ARG A 81 24.73 -10.46 29.66
C ARG A 81 23.22 -10.38 29.81
N GLU A 82 22.74 -10.67 31.02
CA GLU A 82 21.43 -10.23 31.49
C GLU A 82 21.34 -8.71 31.49
N GLY A 83 20.29 -8.17 30.86
CA GLY A 83 20.01 -6.74 30.79
C GLY A 83 18.65 -6.50 30.13
N LYS A 84 17.70 -6.04 30.93
CA LYS A 84 16.30 -5.80 30.63
C LYS A 84 16.09 -4.70 29.58
N GLY A 85 15.34 -5.02 28.53
CA GLY A 85 14.58 -4.09 27.70
C GLY A 85 15.36 -3.38 26.58
N ASP A 86 15.32 -3.95 25.38
CA ASP A 86 15.12 -3.25 24.11
C ASP A 86 15.16 -4.28 22.98
N ALA A 87 14.01 -4.53 22.35
CA ALA A 87 13.88 -5.47 21.24
C ALA A 87 14.58 -4.91 19.99
N ARG A 88 15.88 -5.15 19.87
CA ARG A 88 16.65 -4.99 18.64
C ARG A 88 17.47 -6.26 18.39
N GLY A 89 17.03 -7.02 17.38
CA GLY A 89 17.83 -8.05 16.70
C GLY A 89 17.91 -9.39 17.43
N ASP A 90 17.44 -10.45 16.76
CA ASP A 90 17.59 -11.87 17.12
C ASP A 90 16.87 -12.41 18.37
N GLY A 91 15.74 -11.81 18.73
CA GLY A 91 14.76 -12.46 19.60
C GLY A 91 13.84 -13.36 18.78
N LYS A 92 14.16 -14.66 18.66
CA LYS A 92 13.18 -15.63 18.14
C LYS A 92 11.90 -15.52 18.97
N VAL A 93 10.79 -15.14 18.34
CA VAL A 93 9.47 -15.13 18.98
C VAL A 93 9.19 -16.55 19.46
N ASP A 94 8.73 -16.68 20.71
CA ASP A 94 8.35 -17.98 21.25
C ASP A 94 7.26 -18.63 20.37
N PRO A 95 7.42 -19.89 19.92
CA PRO A 95 6.46 -20.55 19.04
C PRO A 95 5.04 -20.63 19.62
N ALA A 96 4.87 -20.72 20.94
CA ALA A 96 3.54 -20.73 21.55
C ALA A 96 2.90 -19.33 21.50
N ALA A 97 3.68 -18.28 21.78
CA ALA A 97 3.23 -16.89 21.59
C ALA A 97 2.85 -16.58 20.13
N GLN A 98 3.58 -17.12 19.15
CA GLN A 98 3.24 -16.94 17.73
C GLN A 98 1.92 -17.64 17.38
N ARG A 99 1.73 -18.90 17.77
CA ARG A 99 0.48 -19.64 17.54
C ARG A 99 -0.72 -18.96 18.16
N GLN A 100 -0.56 -18.40 19.37
CA GLN A 100 -1.64 -17.66 20.02
C GLN A 100 -2.06 -16.45 19.18
N ARG A 101 -1.10 -15.65 18.69
CA ARG A 101 -1.36 -14.50 17.82
C ARG A 101 -2.03 -14.92 16.52
N ASP A 102 -1.59 -15.99 15.89
CA ASP A 102 -2.18 -16.52 14.66
C ASP A 102 -3.64 -16.96 14.90
N SER A 103 -3.91 -17.59 16.05
CA SER A 103 -5.27 -18.00 16.44
C SER A 103 -6.19 -16.80 16.69
N ASP A 104 -5.67 -15.74 17.29
CA ASP A 104 -6.43 -14.52 17.57
C ASP A 104 -6.67 -13.71 16.29
N ALA A 105 -5.68 -13.64 15.40
CA ALA A 105 -5.81 -13.07 14.06
C ALA A 105 -6.87 -13.82 13.24
N ARG A 106 -6.86 -15.16 13.28
CA ARG A 106 -7.90 -15.97 12.63
C ARG A 106 -9.29 -15.64 13.16
N LYS A 107 -9.50 -15.64 14.49
CA LYS A 107 -10.80 -15.31 15.08
C LYS A 107 -11.28 -13.91 14.70
N LEU A 108 -10.36 -12.94 14.66
CA LEU A 108 -10.69 -11.57 14.24
C LEU A 108 -11.17 -11.53 12.79
N LEU A 109 -10.41 -12.14 11.87
CA LEU A 109 -10.75 -12.19 10.45
C LEU A 109 -12.03 -13.01 10.19
N GLU A 110 -12.28 -14.09 10.92
CA GLU A 110 -13.55 -14.83 10.85
C GLU A 110 -14.72 -13.99 11.31
N GLY A 111 -14.55 -13.21 12.39
CA GLY A 111 -15.56 -12.26 12.85
C GLY A 111 -15.84 -11.16 11.83
N GLU A 112 -14.81 -10.66 11.17
CA GLU A 112 -14.93 -9.69 10.09
C GLU A 112 -15.61 -10.28 8.86
N LEU A 113 -15.20 -11.48 8.45
CA LEU A 113 -15.81 -12.22 7.35
C LEU A 113 -17.32 -12.35 7.54
N ARG A 114 -17.77 -12.79 8.73
CA ARG A 114 -19.19 -12.93 9.04
C ARG A 114 -19.95 -11.60 8.94
N ARG A 115 -19.34 -10.50 9.38
CA ARG A 115 -19.95 -9.15 9.28
C ARG A 115 -20.08 -8.72 7.82
N GLU A 116 -19.05 -8.92 7.01
CA GLU A 116 -19.06 -8.53 5.60
C GLU A 116 -19.99 -9.43 4.77
N GLU A 117 -20.05 -10.74 5.03
CA GLU A 117 -21.00 -11.66 4.41
C GLU A 117 -22.45 -11.31 4.77
N ALA A 118 -22.73 -10.93 6.02
CA ALA A 118 -24.07 -10.47 6.41
C ALA A 118 -24.47 -9.19 5.67
N LYS A 119 -23.56 -8.20 5.56
CA LYS A 119 -23.82 -6.98 4.78
C LYS A 119 -24.03 -7.28 3.30
N LEU A 120 -23.23 -8.20 2.73
CA LEU A 120 -23.39 -8.64 1.35
C LEU A 120 -24.78 -9.24 1.10
N ALA A 121 -25.23 -10.11 2.02
CA ALA A 121 -26.54 -10.74 1.93
C ALA A 121 -27.67 -9.69 1.97
N GLU A 122 -27.59 -8.69 2.85
CA GLU A 122 -28.55 -7.59 2.88
C GLU A 122 -28.55 -6.75 1.60
N LEU A 123 -27.37 -6.45 1.04
CA LEU A 123 -27.26 -5.74 -0.24
C LEU A 123 -27.85 -6.54 -1.40
N GLN A 124 -27.56 -7.85 -1.47
CA GLN A 124 -28.10 -8.74 -2.49
C GLN A 124 -29.63 -8.86 -2.39
N LYS A 125 -30.16 -8.93 -1.15
CA LYS A 125 -31.60 -8.93 -0.89
C LYS A 125 -32.26 -7.63 -1.34
N ALA A 126 -31.66 -6.48 -1.01
CA ALA A 126 -32.15 -5.17 -1.44
C ALA A 126 -32.08 -4.98 -2.96
N TYR A 127 -31.04 -5.54 -3.61
CA TYR A 127 -30.88 -5.52 -5.06
C TYR A 127 -31.92 -6.39 -5.78
N ASN A 128 -32.46 -7.41 -5.12
CA ASN A 128 -33.57 -8.25 -5.61
C ASN A 128 -33.36 -8.71 -7.06
N ASN A 129 -32.23 -9.39 -7.33
CA ASN A 129 -31.84 -9.87 -8.67
C ASN A 129 -31.77 -8.78 -9.77
N GLY A 130 -31.57 -7.52 -9.39
CA GLY A 130 -31.50 -6.39 -10.32
C GLY A 130 -32.82 -5.65 -10.49
N GLU A 131 -33.85 -6.08 -9.77
CA GLU A 131 -35.17 -5.44 -9.72
C GLU A 131 -35.50 -4.98 -8.29
N PRO A 132 -34.70 -4.05 -7.73
CA PRO A 132 -34.97 -3.47 -6.42
C PRO A 132 -36.33 -2.78 -6.41
N GLU A 133 -37.01 -2.77 -5.26
CA GLU A 133 -38.30 -2.09 -5.13
C GLU A 133 -38.17 -0.60 -5.45
N ARG A 134 -39.09 -0.08 -6.27
CA ARG A 134 -39.12 1.34 -6.66
C ARG A 134 -39.58 2.16 -5.47
N GLN A 135 -38.80 3.17 -5.13
CA GLN A 135 -39.16 4.10 -4.06
C GLN A 135 -40.15 5.13 -4.61
N GLY A 136 -41.10 5.59 -3.78
CA GLY A 136 -42.11 6.57 -4.19
C GLY A 136 -41.54 7.90 -4.69
N ASP A 137 -40.29 8.18 -4.31
CA ASP A 137 -39.55 9.39 -4.64
C ASP A 137 -38.88 9.31 -6.02
N GLU A 138 -38.80 8.10 -6.60
CA GLU A 138 -38.18 7.79 -7.89
C GLU A 138 -39.15 7.97 -9.06
N ARG A 139 -39.77 9.15 -9.14
CA ARG A 139 -40.67 9.50 -10.26
C ARG A 139 -39.97 9.47 -11.62
N ASN A 140 -38.66 9.66 -11.65
CA ASN A 140 -37.83 9.58 -12.86
C ASN A 140 -37.20 8.19 -12.99
N TYR A 141 -37.44 7.52 -14.11
CA TYR A 141 -36.84 6.21 -14.41
C TYR A 141 -35.31 6.23 -14.40
N GLN A 142 -34.68 7.33 -14.81
CA GLN A 142 -33.22 7.41 -14.82
C GLN A 142 -32.63 7.30 -13.41
N ARG A 143 -33.26 7.91 -12.41
CA ARG A 143 -32.79 7.82 -11.01
C ARG A 143 -32.83 6.39 -10.49
N TYR A 144 -33.86 5.64 -10.88
CA TYR A 144 -33.96 4.22 -10.56
C TYR A 144 -32.81 3.43 -11.18
N LEU A 145 -32.52 3.63 -12.47
CA LEU A 145 -31.40 2.97 -13.16
C LEU A 145 -30.05 3.30 -12.52
N ASP A 146 -29.83 4.57 -12.17
CA ASP A 146 -28.60 5.01 -11.54
C ASP A 146 -28.44 4.33 -10.16
N ARG A 147 -29.50 4.29 -9.33
CA ARG A 147 -29.49 3.59 -8.04
C ARG A 147 -29.25 2.08 -8.20
N VAL A 148 -29.87 1.42 -9.18
CA VAL A 148 -29.63 0.00 -9.50
C VAL A 148 -28.15 -0.22 -9.84
N GLY A 149 -27.56 0.69 -10.62
CA GLY A 149 -26.13 0.68 -10.96
C GLY A 149 -25.21 0.88 -9.76
N GLU A 150 -25.58 1.78 -8.85
CA GLU A 150 -24.88 2.00 -7.57
C GLU A 150 -24.96 0.77 -6.66
N MET A 151 -26.14 0.15 -6.52
CA MET A 151 -26.31 -1.07 -5.73
C MET A 151 -25.49 -2.23 -6.29
N ARG A 152 -25.46 -2.41 -7.60
CA ARG A 152 -24.62 -3.42 -8.25
C ARG A 152 -23.14 -3.17 -7.96
N SER A 153 -22.69 -1.91 -8.08
CA SER A 153 -21.31 -1.53 -7.79
C SER A 153 -20.95 -1.73 -6.31
N ALA A 154 -21.88 -1.44 -5.39
CA ALA A 154 -21.71 -1.69 -3.96
C ALA A 154 -21.59 -3.19 -3.65
N ILE A 155 -22.41 -4.03 -4.30
CA ILE A 155 -22.31 -5.49 -4.20
C ILE A 155 -20.95 -5.97 -4.68
N THR A 156 -20.49 -5.56 -5.87
CA THR A 156 -19.18 -6.00 -6.39
C THR A 156 -18.03 -5.65 -5.46
N ARG A 157 -17.99 -4.42 -4.92
CA ARG A 157 -16.97 -4.03 -3.94
C ARG A 157 -17.04 -4.90 -2.69
N LYS A 158 -18.24 -5.21 -2.21
CA LYS A 158 -18.44 -6.04 -1.03
C LYS A 158 -18.02 -7.50 -1.26
N GLU A 159 -18.27 -8.03 -2.45
CA GLU A 159 -17.79 -9.36 -2.87
C GLU A 159 -16.26 -9.41 -2.92
N GLU A 160 -15.61 -8.35 -3.41
CA GLU A 160 -14.15 -8.21 -3.41
C GLU A 160 -13.57 -8.18 -1.99
N ASP A 161 -14.21 -7.45 -1.06
CA ASP A 161 -13.82 -7.41 0.36
C ASP A 161 -13.90 -8.80 0.99
N VAL A 162 -15.02 -9.51 0.79
CA VAL A 162 -15.22 -10.87 1.29
C VAL A 162 -14.16 -11.82 0.71
N ALA A 163 -13.88 -11.72 -0.59
CA ALA A 163 -12.85 -12.52 -1.24
C ALA A 163 -11.45 -12.19 -0.69
N ALA A 164 -11.15 -10.92 -0.40
CA ALA A 164 -9.89 -10.51 0.21
C ALA A 164 -9.71 -11.13 1.61
N ILE A 165 -10.72 -11.04 2.47
CA ILE A 165 -10.67 -11.62 3.81
C ILE A 165 -10.50 -13.15 3.75
N LYS A 166 -11.21 -13.83 2.83
CA LYS A 166 -11.04 -15.28 2.62
C LYS A 166 -9.61 -15.63 2.19
N ARG A 167 -8.98 -14.82 1.34
CA ARG A 167 -7.57 -15.01 0.95
C ARG A 167 -6.62 -14.81 2.14
N GLU A 168 -6.85 -13.81 2.99
CA GLU A 168 -6.02 -13.61 4.19
C GLU A 168 -6.18 -14.76 5.20
N LEU A 169 -7.40 -15.26 5.42
CA LEU A 169 -7.64 -16.45 6.25
C LEU A 169 -6.90 -17.68 5.71
N ALA A 170 -6.85 -17.87 4.39
CA ALA A 170 -6.15 -18.98 3.76
C ALA A 170 -4.62 -18.90 3.91
N LYS A 171 -4.05 -17.72 4.19
CA LYS A 171 -2.62 -17.55 4.46
C LYS A 171 -2.23 -17.92 5.90
N LEU A 172 -3.18 -17.96 6.82
CA LEU A 172 -2.90 -18.29 8.22
C LEU A 172 -2.67 -19.80 8.39
N PRO A 173 -1.66 -20.21 9.18
CA PRO A 173 -1.35 -21.63 9.41
C PRO A 173 -2.54 -22.33 10.08
N GLN A 174 -2.85 -23.56 9.64
CA GLN A 174 -3.99 -24.35 10.18
C GLN A 174 -3.86 -24.63 11.67
#